data_AF-A0A2E9GQY8-F1
#
_entry.id   AF-A0A2E9GQY8-F1
#
_cell.length_a   1.000
_cell.length_b   1.000
_cell.length_c   1.000
_cell.angle_alpha   90.00
_cell.angle_beta   90.00
_cell.angle_gamma   90.00
#
_symmetry.space_group_name_H-M   'P 1'
#
loop_
_entity.id
_entity.type
_entity.pdbx_description
1 polymer ?
#
loop_
_entity_poly.entity_id
_entity_poly.type
_entity_poly.pdbx_seq_one_letter_code
_entity_poly.pdbx_strand_id
1 'polypeptide(L)'
;MHRITTLLLAFVLAFAPSLEGRSEEELEVVELIPDKRASWSPTSLFSPITSLFRGGPAHWYSQREIVVRTTPPGAALDFFYVRRSFQRGFEQGDAPSKVVLPSPFEAGPHDTLKVRAFHDGYRQKEVSIDVRGHEKEILIELEPVANSLVGVTHLYFADRASISFLTEEHATFRVQKTPDGYSLILLETGVTPAASESLGAANDALVAGLVPQQLGQDLVVRLQLTEVAREGEMELRQRQSYDAVRRLNRFSIDIAPKNPSASSVQRAHAALARVRVADVSGCALRYEETLRKKLDAAGLARALTPSGSFTDPYLRAAMRRLGAVSPGAAVVLADGTTYRTDLPIELSAASSQAAEVRGYLALLRRFVTELEDKSYRRETLRGLIAPEVGPSDFDAILDESEVAERLCLARAS
;
A
#
# COMPACT_ATOMS: atom_id res chain seq x y z
N MET A 1 10.66 35.70 -51.79
CA MET A 1 9.87 36.78 -51.16
C MET A 1 10.15 36.72 -49.65
N HIS A 2 11.27 37.24 -49.16
CA HIS A 2 11.51 38.62 -48.71
C HIS A 2 10.65 39.10 -47.52
N ARG A 3 11.27 39.07 -46.32
CA ARG A 3 11.19 39.96 -45.12
C ARG A 3 11.77 39.13 -43.96
N ILE A 4 13.02 39.26 -43.50
CA ILE A 4 13.80 40.36 -42.90
C ILE A 4 13.17 40.94 -41.62
N THR A 5 13.99 41.01 -40.56
CA THR A 5 13.95 41.88 -39.35
C THR A 5 12.94 41.48 -38.24
N THR A 6 13.25 41.42 -36.94
CA THR A 6 14.28 42.13 -36.15
C THR A 6 14.61 41.38 -34.85
N LEU A 7 15.89 41.42 -34.46
CA LEU A 7 16.43 41.19 -33.12
C LEU A 7 15.72 42.04 -32.05
N LEU A 8 15.45 41.47 -30.87
CA LEU A 8 15.42 42.24 -29.62
C LEU A 8 15.96 41.36 -28.49
N LEU A 9 17.26 41.52 -28.28
CA LEU A 9 18.02 40.99 -27.16
C LEU A 9 17.69 41.88 -25.95
N ALA A 10 16.76 41.45 -25.10
CA ALA A 10 16.46 42.13 -23.84
C ALA A 10 17.32 41.54 -22.72
N PHE A 11 18.28 42.36 -22.32
CA PHE A 11 19.18 42.23 -21.19
C PHE A 11 18.35 42.14 -19.89
N VAL A 12 18.14 40.94 -19.33
CA VAL A 12 17.62 40.81 -17.96
C VAL A 12 18.83 40.81 -17.03
N LEU A 13 19.10 41.99 -16.49
CA LEU A 13 20.01 42.22 -15.40
C LEU A 13 19.65 41.35 -14.19
N ALA A 14 20.70 40.76 -13.63
CA ALA A 14 20.77 40.11 -12.34
C ALA A 14 19.86 40.73 -11.27
N PHE A 15 18.89 39.94 -10.81
CA PHE A 15 18.43 39.97 -9.42
C PHE A 15 18.87 38.65 -8.81
N ALA A 16 20.08 38.66 -8.24
CA ALA A 16 20.44 37.67 -7.24
C ALA A 16 19.52 37.93 -6.04
N PRO A 17 18.70 36.97 -5.58
CA PRO A 17 18.05 37.11 -4.28
C PRO A 17 19.18 37.09 -3.25
N SER A 18 19.38 38.23 -2.59
CA SER A 18 20.16 38.32 -1.37
C SER A 18 19.58 37.32 -0.36
N LEU A 19 20.30 36.21 -0.16
CA LEU A 19 20.10 35.23 0.90
C LEU A 19 20.51 35.85 2.25
N GLU A 20 19.77 36.85 2.71
CA GLU A 20 19.97 37.43 4.05
C GLU A 20 18.60 37.77 4.63
N GLY A 21 18.04 36.77 5.27
CA GLY A 21 16.71 36.77 5.85
C GLY A 21 16.33 35.35 6.24
N ARG A 22 17.17 34.69 7.05
CA ARG A 22 16.68 33.60 7.91
C ARG A 22 15.64 34.28 8.81
N SER A 23 14.38 34.21 8.43
CA SER A 23 13.31 34.29 9.43
C SER A 23 13.69 33.26 10.47
N GLU A 24 13.91 33.69 11.72
CA GLU A 24 13.90 32.76 12.84
C GLU A 24 12.55 32.04 12.75
N GLU A 25 12.55 30.81 12.24
CA GLU A 25 11.39 29.94 12.37
C GLU A 25 11.10 29.93 13.87
N GLU A 26 9.87 30.32 14.23
CA GLU A 26 9.40 30.30 15.60
C GLU A 26 9.27 28.82 15.99
N LEU A 27 10.39 28.24 16.42
CA LEU A 27 10.48 26.83 16.80
C LEU A 27 9.72 26.63 18.10
N GLU A 28 8.99 25.52 18.19
CA GLU A 28 8.39 25.09 19.45
C GLU A 28 9.48 24.96 20.52
N VAL A 29 9.32 25.67 21.64
CA VAL A 29 10.28 25.68 22.74
C VAL A 29 9.81 24.72 23.82
N VAL A 30 10.60 23.68 24.08
CA VAL A 30 10.34 22.67 25.11
C VAL A 30 11.33 22.88 26.26
N GLU A 31 10.82 23.27 27.43
CA GLU A 31 11.65 23.49 28.63
C GLU A 31 11.76 22.21 29.47
N LEU A 32 12.98 21.69 29.62
CA LEU A 32 13.30 20.49 30.40
C LEU A 32 14.22 20.82 31.57
N ILE A 33 13.78 21.74 32.42
CA ILE A 33 14.52 22.16 33.62
C ILE A 33 13.92 21.47 34.85
N PRO A 34 14.66 20.58 35.54
CA PRO A 34 14.13 19.88 36.70
C PRO A 34 13.98 20.83 37.91
N ASP A 35 12.85 20.72 38.63
CA ASP A 35 12.55 21.51 39.85
C ASP A 35 13.62 21.42 40.96
N LYS A 36 14.38 20.31 40.98
CA LYS A 36 15.45 20.07 41.95
C LYS A 36 16.82 20.11 41.28
N ARG A 37 17.63 21.09 41.69
CA ARG A 37 19.04 21.21 41.32
C ARG A 37 19.84 19.94 41.66
N ALA A 38 20.89 19.67 40.87
CA ALA A 38 21.80 18.56 41.19
C ALA A 38 22.47 18.78 42.55
N SER A 39 22.70 17.72 43.31
CA SER A 39 23.48 17.80 44.54
C SER A 39 24.91 18.25 44.22
N TRP A 40 25.46 19.12 45.06
CA TRP A 40 26.76 19.78 44.85
C TRP A 40 27.86 18.78 44.43
N SER A 41 28.59 19.10 43.35
CA SER A 41 29.70 18.28 42.81
C SER A 41 31.01 19.06 42.93
N PRO A 42 32.15 18.40 43.28
CA PRO A 42 33.48 19.04 43.30
C PRO A 42 33.89 19.69 41.98
N THR A 43 33.29 19.30 40.85
CA THR A 43 33.51 19.95 39.54
C THR A 43 33.01 21.40 39.48
N SER A 44 32.07 21.79 40.34
CA SER A 44 31.58 23.18 40.43
C SER A 44 32.67 24.17 40.89
N LEU A 45 33.63 23.72 41.71
CA LEU A 45 34.76 24.52 42.21
C LEU A 45 35.78 24.89 41.11
N PHE A 46 35.87 24.10 40.05
CA PHE A 46 36.80 24.31 38.93
C PHE A 46 36.12 24.86 37.66
N SER A 47 34.81 25.15 37.72
CA SER A 47 34.06 25.77 36.63
C SER A 47 34.65 27.11 36.13
N PRO A 48 35.22 28.00 37.00
CA PRO A 48 35.80 29.25 36.53
C PRO A 48 37.08 29.02 35.70
N ILE A 49 37.88 28.01 36.04
CA ILE A 49 39.15 27.70 35.36
C ILE A 49 38.89 27.01 34.02
N THR A 50 37.94 26.08 33.98
CA THR A 50 37.58 25.37 32.72
C THR A 50 36.82 26.27 31.75
N SER A 51 36.16 27.34 32.22
CA SER A 51 35.51 28.34 31.36
C SER A 51 36.47 29.04 30.39
N LEU A 52 37.74 29.20 30.76
CA LEU A 52 38.77 29.82 29.91
C LEU A 52 39.12 28.98 28.67
N PHE A 53 38.88 27.67 28.70
CA PHE A 53 39.25 26.74 27.62
C PHE A 53 38.06 26.18 26.83
N ARG A 54 36.82 26.41 27.28
CA ARG A 54 35.60 25.82 26.68
C ARG A 54 34.60 26.84 26.11
N GLY A 55 35.06 28.07 25.85
CA GLY A 55 34.24 29.10 25.18
C GLY A 55 33.72 30.23 26.09
N GLY A 56 34.36 30.44 27.25
CA GLY A 56 34.09 31.58 28.14
C GLY A 56 33.10 31.28 29.28
N PRO A 57 32.83 32.27 30.16
CA PRO A 57 31.96 32.11 31.33
C PRO A 57 30.53 31.68 30.95
N ALA A 58 30.03 32.18 29.83
CA ALA A 58 28.68 31.90 29.34
C ALA A 58 28.41 30.39 29.19
N HIS A 59 29.41 29.61 28.77
CA HIS A 59 29.28 28.16 28.59
C HIS A 59 28.75 27.44 29.85
N TRP A 60 29.16 27.86 31.05
CA TRP A 60 28.76 27.18 32.29
C TRP A 60 27.47 27.73 32.90
N TYR A 61 27.16 29.01 32.66
CA TYR A 61 26.11 29.73 33.37
C TYR A 61 24.87 30.02 32.53
N SER A 62 24.94 29.98 31.19
CA SER A 62 23.75 30.11 30.35
C SER A 62 22.96 28.81 30.34
N GLN A 63 21.64 28.91 30.19
CA GLN A 63 20.81 27.77 29.80
C GLN A 63 21.32 27.23 28.46
N ARG A 64 21.18 25.92 28.27
CA ARG A 64 21.60 25.28 27.03
C ARG A 64 20.40 25.10 26.13
N GLU A 65 20.49 25.64 24.93
CA GLU A 65 19.48 25.48 23.89
C GLU A 65 20.01 24.50 22.83
N ILE A 66 19.20 23.50 22.50
CA ILE A 66 19.52 22.49 21.48
C ILE A 66 18.37 22.42 20.50
N VAL A 67 18.66 22.61 19.22
CA VAL A 67 17.69 22.43 18.14
C VAL A 67 17.68 20.96 17.71
N VAL A 68 16.52 20.33 17.69
CA VAL A 68 16.34 18.97 17.19
C VAL A 68 15.61 19.00 15.87
N ARG A 69 16.21 18.39 14.84
CA ARG A 69 15.65 18.20 13.50
C ARG A 69 15.61 16.73 13.15
N THR A 70 14.69 16.36 12.27
CA THR A 70 14.57 14.98 11.77
C THR A 70 14.58 14.93 10.25
N THR A 71 15.03 13.81 9.71
CA THR A 71 14.88 13.45 8.30
C THR A 71 14.14 12.11 8.24
N PRO A 72 12.89 12.04 7.73
CA PRO A 72 12.08 13.16 7.21
C PRO A 72 11.67 14.17 8.30
N PRO A 73 11.31 15.41 7.91
CA PRO A 73 10.82 16.43 8.85
C PRO A 73 9.43 16.07 9.41
N GLY A 74 9.00 16.71 10.50
CA GLY A 74 7.67 16.52 11.07
C GLY A 74 7.50 15.27 11.95
N ALA A 75 8.60 14.69 12.43
CA ALA A 75 8.55 13.58 13.38
C ALA A 75 8.06 14.06 14.76
N ALA A 76 7.24 13.25 15.42
CA ALA A 76 6.94 13.44 16.84
C ALA A 76 8.18 13.12 17.68
N LEU A 77 8.42 13.92 18.72
CA LEU A 77 9.59 13.86 19.58
C LEU A 77 9.16 13.65 21.04
N ASP A 78 9.66 12.59 21.66
CA ASP A 78 9.65 12.44 23.11
C ASP A 78 11.02 12.88 23.67
N PHE A 79 11.00 13.83 24.59
CA PHE A 79 12.20 14.33 25.25
C PHE A 79 12.27 13.85 26.71
N PHE A 80 13.38 13.24 27.09
CA PHE A 80 13.62 12.75 28.44
C PHE A 80 14.88 13.36 29.04
N TYR A 81 14.73 14.07 30.15
CA TYR A 81 15.88 14.45 30.99
C TYR A 81 16.18 13.33 31.98
N VAL A 82 17.34 12.69 31.86
CA VAL A 82 17.75 11.55 32.69
C VAL A 82 18.92 11.95 33.60
N ARG A 83 18.77 11.71 34.90
CA ARG A 83 19.82 11.94 35.92
C ARG A 83 20.06 10.66 36.70
N ARG A 84 21.31 10.15 36.66
CA ARG A 84 21.71 8.91 37.36
C ARG A 84 20.75 7.74 37.07
N SER A 85 20.40 7.56 35.79
CA SER A 85 19.48 6.51 35.32
C SER A 85 18.02 6.65 35.81
N PHE A 86 17.63 7.79 36.40
CA PHE A 86 16.25 8.11 36.74
C PHE A 86 15.74 9.26 35.87
N GLN A 87 14.58 9.06 35.24
CA GLN A 87 13.90 10.08 34.44
C GLN A 87 13.34 11.18 35.35
N ARG A 88 13.76 12.42 35.12
CA ARG A 88 13.35 13.58 35.93
C ARG A 88 12.35 14.51 35.23
N GLY A 89 12.31 14.49 33.91
CA GLY A 89 11.38 15.26 33.10
C GLY A 89 11.00 14.48 31.84
N PHE A 90 9.79 14.75 31.35
CA PHE A 90 9.23 14.21 30.13
C PHE A 90 8.39 15.29 29.48
N GLU A 91 8.67 15.57 28.22
CA GLU A 91 7.89 16.47 27.39
C GLU A 91 7.75 15.87 25.98
N GLN A 92 6.67 16.22 25.30
CA GLN A 92 6.41 15.85 23.92
C GLN A 92 6.39 17.11 23.06
N GLY A 93 6.83 17.00 21.81
CA GLY A 93 6.75 18.08 20.82
C GLY A 93 6.97 17.54 19.41
N ASP A 94 6.98 18.42 18.42
CA ASP A 94 7.16 18.04 17.01
C ASP A 94 8.47 18.58 16.43
N ALA A 95 9.09 17.85 15.51
CA ALA A 95 10.28 18.29 14.82
C ALA A 95 9.95 19.30 13.69
N PRO A 96 10.64 20.45 13.59
CA PRO A 96 11.78 20.87 14.39
C PRO A 96 11.37 21.53 15.72
N SER A 97 12.09 21.22 16.81
CA SER A 97 11.85 21.78 18.15
C SER A 97 13.15 22.26 18.81
N LYS A 98 13.05 23.28 19.68
CA LYS A 98 14.14 23.82 20.46
C LYS A 98 13.99 23.41 21.93
N VAL A 99 14.94 22.63 22.44
CA VAL A 99 14.94 22.15 23.82
C VAL A 99 15.81 23.07 24.68
N VAL A 100 15.24 23.57 25.77
CA VAL A 100 15.95 24.35 26.80
C VAL A 100 16.28 23.44 27.97
N LEU A 101 17.57 23.28 28.24
CA LEU A 101 18.13 22.45 29.32
C LEU A 101 18.74 23.34 30.41
N PRO A 102 18.87 22.82 31.65
CA PRO A 102 19.58 23.52 32.71
C PRO A 102 21.02 23.84 32.29
N SER A 103 21.58 24.88 32.91
CA SER A 103 22.97 25.25 32.65
C SER A 103 23.92 24.09 32.97
N PRO A 104 25.06 23.94 32.26
CA PRO A 104 26.02 22.87 32.54
C PRO A 104 26.54 22.86 33.97
N PHE A 105 26.49 24.01 34.65
CA PHE A 105 26.81 24.15 36.07
C PHE A 105 25.77 23.48 36.99
N GLU A 106 24.48 23.59 36.67
CA GLU A 106 23.37 23.00 37.43
C GLU A 106 23.11 21.52 37.08
N ALA A 107 23.60 21.07 35.92
CA ALA A 107 23.53 19.69 35.47
C ALA A 107 24.58 18.80 36.16
N GLY A 108 24.24 17.55 36.46
CA GLY A 108 25.17 16.53 36.93
C GLY A 108 26.15 16.06 35.83
N PRO A 109 27.28 15.41 36.19
CA PRO A 109 28.26 14.93 35.21
C PRO A 109 27.76 13.78 34.33
N HIS A 110 26.65 13.14 34.70
CA HIS A 110 26.02 12.03 33.97
C HIS A 110 24.55 12.33 33.64
N ASP A 111 24.21 13.62 33.58
CA ASP A 111 22.88 14.03 33.16
C ASP A 111 22.84 14.01 31.63
N THR A 112 21.85 13.31 31.07
CA THR A 112 21.68 13.14 29.62
C THR A 112 20.31 13.61 29.19
N LEU A 113 20.25 14.20 28.00
CA LEU A 113 19.01 14.36 27.25
C LEU A 113 18.89 13.16 26.32
N LYS A 114 17.83 12.38 26.48
CA LYS A 114 17.44 11.38 25.48
C LYS A 114 16.31 11.96 24.64
N VAL A 115 16.47 11.87 23.33
CA VAL A 115 15.46 12.28 22.37
C VAL A 115 15.05 11.05 21.58
N ARG A 116 13.77 10.75 21.57
CA ARG A 116 13.21 9.64 20.82
C ARG A 116 12.30 10.21 19.76
N ALA A 117 12.62 9.93 18.50
CA ALA A 117 11.88 10.41 17.35
C ALA A 117 11.04 9.30 16.74
N PHE A 118 9.83 9.65 16.35
CA PHE A 118 8.86 8.78 15.70
C PHE A 118 8.29 9.48 14.48
N HIS A 119 8.26 8.77 13.37
CA HIS A 119 7.55 9.22 12.18
C HIS A 119 6.84 8.01 11.58
N ASP A 120 5.61 8.21 11.14
CA ASP A 120 4.81 7.15 10.52
C ASP A 120 5.55 6.57 9.30
N GLY A 121 5.70 5.25 9.29
CA GLY A 121 6.41 4.51 8.24
C GLY A 121 7.92 4.41 8.44
N TYR A 122 8.43 4.91 9.57
CA TYR A 122 9.85 4.89 9.91
C TYR A 122 10.12 4.20 11.24
N ARG A 123 11.30 3.59 11.33
CA ARG A 123 11.82 3.01 12.57
C ARG A 123 12.09 4.10 13.58
N GLN A 124 11.62 3.88 14.80
CA GLN A 124 11.89 4.75 15.92
C GLN A 124 13.40 4.81 16.17
N LYS A 125 13.93 6.03 16.39
CA LYS A 125 15.34 6.24 16.72
C LYS A 125 15.46 7.01 18.03
N GLU A 126 16.29 6.50 18.93
CA GLU A 126 16.63 7.16 20.19
C GLU A 126 18.08 7.64 20.10
N VAL A 127 18.29 8.93 20.37
CA VAL A 127 19.62 9.55 20.49
C VAL A 127 19.79 10.03 21.92
N SER A 128 20.97 9.81 22.50
CA SER A 128 21.34 10.27 23.83
C SER A 128 22.50 11.22 23.73
N ILE A 129 22.37 12.40 24.31
CA ILE A 129 23.44 13.40 24.38
C ILE A 129 23.68 13.85 25.82
N ASP A 130 24.93 14.16 26.14
CA ASP A 130 25.30 14.66 27.46
C ASP A 130 24.84 16.10 27.63
N VAL A 131 24.18 16.45 28.74
CA VAL A 131 23.70 17.83 29.00
C VAL A 131 24.86 18.83 29.12
N ARG A 132 26.06 18.36 29.49
CA ARG A 132 27.29 19.16 29.54
C ARG A 132 28.08 19.20 28.22
N GLY A 133 27.57 18.56 27.17
CA GLY A 133 28.18 18.55 25.84
C GLY A 133 28.15 19.91 25.13
N HIS A 134 28.71 19.95 23.92
CA HIS A 134 28.86 21.19 23.12
C HIS A 134 27.89 21.25 21.92
N GLU A 135 27.12 20.19 21.70
CA GLU A 135 26.17 20.08 20.60
C GLU A 135 25.07 21.13 20.75
N LYS A 136 24.83 21.90 19.68
CA LYS A 136 23.74 22.89 19.61
C LYS A 136 22.60 22.43 18.71
N GLU A 137 22.86 21.40 17.92
CA GLU A 137 21.91 20.85 16.96
C GLU A 137 22.04 19.32 16.93
N ILE A 138 20.91 18.64 16.84
CA ILE A 138 20.81 17.20 16.67
C ILE A 138 19.99 16.95 15.41
N LEU A 139 20.58 16.24 14.45
CA LEU A 139 19.86 15.69 13.30
C LEU A 139 19.60 14.21 13.52
N ILE A 140 18.32 13.82 13.59
CA ILE A 140 17.91 12.42 13.71
C ILE A 140 17.42 11.93 12.35
N GLU A 141 18.26 11.15 11.67
CA GLU A 141 17.90 10.46 10.42
C GLU A 141 17.13 9.19 10.74
N LEU A 142 15.84 9.16 10.41
CA LEU A 142 14.98 8.01 10.58
C LEU A 142 15.09 7.09 9.36
N GLU A 143 15.17 5.79 9.63
CA GLU A 143 15.20 4.77 8.57
C GLU A 143 13.78 4.31 8.28
N PRO A 144 13.40 4.07 7.01
CA PRO A 144 12.11 3.48 6.70
C PRO A 144 12.00 2.10 7.36
N VAL A 145 10.77 1.66 7.64
CA VAL A 145 10.55 0.28 8.09
C VAL A 145 11.03 -0.73 7.05
N ALA A 146 11.45 -1.91 7.52
CA ALA A 146 12.12 -2.90 6.69
C ALA A 146 11.22 -3.50 5.60
N ASN A 147 9.90 -3.50 5.82
CA ASN A 147 8.94 -4.06 4.89
C ASN A 147 8.02 -2.98 4.32
N SER A 148 7.67 -3.09 3.04
CA SER A 148 6.76 -2.17 2.37
C SER A 148 5.57 -2.92 1.78
N LEU A 149 4.37 -2.40 1.97
CA LEU A 149 3.18 -2.78 1.21
C LEU A 149 3.26 -2.13 -0.17
N VAL A 150 3.55 -2.94 -1.18
CA VAL A 150 3.77 -2.52 -2.57
C VAL A 150 2.46 -2.44 -3.35
N GLY A 151 1.50 -3.31 -3.04
CA GLY A 151 0.22 -3.33 -3.73
C GLY A 151 -0.85 -4.10 -2.98
N VAL A 152 -2.10 -3.81 -3.35
CA VAL A 152 -3.27 -4.52 -2.83
C VAL A 152 -4.16 -4.90 -4.00
N THR A 153 -4.57 -6.16 -4.05
CA THR A 153 -5.53 -6.64 -5.05
C THR A 153 -6.80 -7.09 -4.36
N HIS A 154 -7.93 -6.76 -4.97
CA HIS A 154 -9.26 -7.04 -4.47
C HIS A 154 -10.05 -7.85 -5.51
N LEU A 155 -10.77 -8.87 -5.05
CA LEU A 155 -11.55 -9.74 -5.92
C LEU A 155 -12.84 -10.19 -5.24
N TYR A 156 -13.97 -9.84 -5.84
CA TYR A 156 -15.29 -10.36 -5.50
C TYR A 156 -15.78 -11.34 -6.55
N PHE A 157 -16.15 -12.55 -6.14
CA PHE A 157 -16.73 -13.55 -7.04
C PHE A 157 -17.57 -14.58 -6.29
N ALA A 158 -18.79 -14.83 -6.76
CA ALA A 158 -19.68 -15.88 -6.23
C ALA A 158 -19.91 -15.79 -4.70
N ASP A 159 -20.29 -14.60 -4.21
CA ASP A 159 -20.48 -14.27 -2.78
C ASP A 159 -19.25 -14.42 -1.90
N ARG A 160 -18.05 -14.35 -2.48
CA ARG A 160 -16.80 -14.42 -1.75
C ARG A 160 -15.91 -13.28 -2.18
N ALA A 161 -15.21 -12.69 -1.22
CA ALA A 161 -14.23 -11.66 -1.48
C ALA A 161 -12.85 -12.14 -1.06
N SER A 162 -11.80 -11.70 -1.75
CA SER A 162 -10.42 -11.88 -1.34
C SER A 162 -9.66 -10.58 -1.49
N ILE A 163 -8.92 -10.23 -0.45
CA ILE A 163 -8.01 -9.08 -0.43
C ILE A 163 -6.61 -9.65 -0.27
N SER A 164 -5.72 -9.36 -1.21
CA SER A 164 -4.32 -9.78 -1.14
C SER A 164 -3.42 -8.58 -1.02
N PHE A 165 -2.57 -8.60 0.01
CA PHE A 165 -1.53 -7.64 0.33
C PHE A 165 -0.21 -8.16 -0.20
N LEU A 166 0.47 -7.36 -1.01
CA LEU A 166 1.78 -7.68 -1.60
C LEU A 166 2.87 -6.89 -0.91
N THR A 167 3.82 -7.60 -0.29
CA THR A 167 4.88 -7.00 0.52
C THR A 167 6.27 -7.45 0.04
N GLU A 168 7.29 -6.63 0.26
CA GLU A 168 8.68 -6.94 -0.11
C GLU A 168 9.22 -8.10 0.73
N GLU A 169 9.00 -8.04 2.05
CA GLU A 169 9.34 -9.08 3.01
C GLU A 169 8.10 -9.82 3.52
N HIS A 170 8.32 -10.95 4.19
CA HIS A 170 7.22 -11.74 4.75
C HIS A 170 6.52 -10.98 5.87
N ALA A 171 5.25 -10.58 5.64
CA ALA A 171 4.50 -9.80 6.61
C ALA A 171 4.20 -10.61 7.89
N THR A 172 4.53 -10.04 9.04
CA THR A 172 3.98 -10.48 10.33
C THR A 172 2.71 -9.70 10.59
N PHE A 173 1.63 -10.38 10.95
CA PHE A 173 0.32 -9.72 11.02
C PHE A 173 -0.54 -10.20 12.19
N ARG A 174 -1.51 -9.37 12.57
CA ARG A 174 -2.58 -9.70 13.52
C ARG A 174 -3.92 -9.29 12.92
N VAL A 175 -4.97 -10.08 13.19
CA VAL A 175 -6.34 -9.75 12.77
C VAL A 175 -7.21 -9.65 14.00
N GLN A 176 -7.95 -8.57 14.10
CA GLN A 176 -8.88 -8.30 15.20
C GLN A 176 -10.28 -8.04 14.64
N LYS A 177 -11.29 -8.66 15.25
CA LYS A 177 -12.69 -8.39 14.89
C LYS A 177 -13.13 -7.06 15.51
N THR A 178 -13.87 -6.28 14.75
CA THR A 178 -14.48 -5.00 15.17
C THR A 178 -15.99 -5.04 14.89
N PRO A 179 -16.80 -4.10 15.42
CA PRO A 179 -18.24 -4.06 15.13
C PRO A 179 -18.55 -3.93 13.63
N ASP A 180 -17.72 -3.18 12.90
CA ASP A 180 -17.95 -2.87 11.49
C ASP A 180 -17.17 -3.75 10.51
N GLY A 181 -16.41 -4.74 11.01
CA GLY A 181 -15.59 -5.62 10.18
C GLY A 181 -14.33 -6.07 10.90
N TYR A 182 -13.16 -5.83 10.32
CA TYR A 182 -11.88 -6.34 10.85
C TYR A 182 -10.77 -5.29 10.79
N SER A 183 -9.88 -5.33 11.77
CA SER A 183 -8.63 -4.57 11.77
C SER A 183 -7.47 -5.52 11.51
N LEU A 184 -6.78 -5.32 10.39
CA LEU A 184 -5.55 -6.03 10.05
C LEU A 184 -4.39 -5.15 10.48
N ILE A 185 -3.45 -5.69 11.25
CA ILE A 185 -2.26 -4.99 11.70
C ILE A 185 -1.07 -5.68 11.07
N LEU A 186 -0.38 -5.03 10.14
CA LEU A 186 0.85 -5.47 9.50
C LEU A 186 2.02 -4.85 10.27
N LEU A 187 2.75 -5.67 11.01
CA LEU A 187 3.83 -5.20 11.88
C LEU A 187 5.04 -4.76 11.06
N GLU A 188 5.70 -3.69 11.49
CA GLU A 188 6.92 -3.15 10.84
C GLU A 188 6.78 -3.00 9.32
N THR A 189 5.59 -2.62 8.86
CA THR A 189 5.24 -2.53 7.44
C THR A 189 4.80 -1.11 7.11
N GLY A 190 5.41 -0.52 6.09
CA GLY A 190 5.06 0.81 5.59
C GLY A 190 4.07 0.70 4.42
N VAL A 191 3.35 1.78 4.13
CA VAL A 191 2.46 1.84 2.95
C VAL A 191 3.11 2.68 1.84
N THR A 192 3.17 2.13 0.62
CA THR A 192 3.58 2.91 -0.55
C THR A 192 2.41 3.72 -1.11
N PRO A 193 2.66 4.81 -1.85
CA PRO A 193 1.58 5.58 -2.50
C PRO A 193 0.67 4.72 -3.40
N ALA A 194 1.27 3.82 -4.18
CA ALA A 194 0.53 2.92 -5.06
C ALA A 194 -0.37 1.94 -4.30
N ALA A 195 0.10 1.40 -3.17
CA ALA A 195 -0.71 0.55 -2.31
C ALA A 195 -1.85 1.34 -1.65
N SER A 196 -1.60 2.58 -1.22
CA SER A 196 -2.62 3.44 -0.61
C SER A 196 -3.77 3.74 -1.57
N GLU A 197 -3.47 4.02 -2.84
CA GLU A 197 -4.49 4.22 -3.88
C GLU A 197 -5.32 2.95 -4.10
N SER A 198 -4.65 1.81 -4.21
CA SER A 198 -5.30 0.51 -4.44
C SER A 198 -6.25 0.12 -3.29
N LEU A 199 -5.89 0.47 -2.04
CA LEU A 199 -6.73 0.24 -0.87
C LEU A 199 -8.03 1.05 -0.94
N GLY A 200 -7.96 2.33 -1.33
CA GLY A 200 -9.14 3.18 -1.43
C GLY A 200 -10.15 2.74 -2.49
N ALA A 201 -9.70 1.98 -3.49
CA ALA A 201 -10.54 1.45 -4.56
C ALA A 201 -11.29 0.16 -4.20
N ALA A 202 -10.90 -0.56 -3.14
CA ALA A 202 -11.44 -1.87 -2.81
C ALA A 202 -12.84 -1.79 -2.16
N ASN A 203 -13.88 -2.01 -2.97
CA ASN A 203 -15.27 -2.12 -2.52
C ASN A 203 -16.03 -3.15 -3.36
N ASP A 204 -16.97 -3.88 -2.74
CA ASP A 204 -17.87 -4.83 -3.39
C ASP A 204 -19.15 -5.07 -2.55
N ALA A 205 -19.87 -6.15 -2.83
CA ALA A 205 -21.08 -6.52 -2.10
C ALA A 205 -20.85 -6.87 -0.61
N LEU A 206 -19.63 -7.28 -0.24
CA LEU A 206 -19.25 -7.69 1.12
C LEU A 206 -18.33 -6.67 1.81
N VAL A 207 -17.52 -5.95 1.05
CA VAL A 207 -16.50 -5.00 1.50
C VAL A 207 -16.98 -3.59 1.19
N ALA A 208 -17.29 -2.82 2.23
CA ALA A 208 -17.66 -1.41 2.09
C ALA A 208 -16.43 -0.54 1.77
N GLY A 209 -15.25 -0.91 2.26
CA GLY A 209 -14.02 -0.18 1.99
C GLY A 209 -12.83 -0.69 2.81
N LEU A 210 -11.63 -0.29 2.39
CA LEU A 210 -10.39 -0.46 3.13
C LEU A 210 -9.79 0.89 3.50
N VAL A 211 -9.49 1.09 4.79
CA VAL A 211 -8.88 2.32 5.28
C VAL A 211 -7.51 2.01 5.86
N PRO A 212 -6.40 2.38 5.17
CA PRO A 212 -5.07 2.32 5.76
C PRO A 212 -4.87 3.42 6.80
N GLN A 213 -4.14 3.09 7.85
CA GLN A 213 -3.62 4.02 8.84
C GLN A 213 -2.25 3.53 9.27
N GLN A 214 -1.22 4.32 9.01
CA GLN A 214 0.11 4.09 9.56
C GLN A 214 0.10 4.51 11.04
N LEU A 215 0.59 3.66 11.93
CA LEU A 215 0.71 3.92 13.36
C LEU A 215 2.15 3.62 13.79
N GLY A 216 3.02 4.63 13.71
CA GLY A 216 4.45 4.45 13.89
C GLY A 216 5.00 3.47 12.87
N GLN A 217 5.50 2.33 13.35
CA GLN A 217 6.10 1.29 12.50
C GLN A 217 5.09 0.32 11.89
N ASP A 218 3.85 0.28 12.39
CA ASP A 218 2.85 -0.70 11.99
C ASP A 218 1.82 -0.08 11.03
N LEU A 219 1.41 -0.85 10.02
CA LEU A 219 0.32 -0.48 9.13
C LEU A 219 -0.97 -1.17 9.56
N VAL A 220 -1.95 -0.37 9.98
CA VAL A 220 -3.30 -0.84 10.28
C VAL A 220 -4.17 -0.66 9.05
N VAL A 221 -4.77 -1.73 8.55
CA VAL A 221 -5.78 -1.69 7.49
C VAL A 221 -7.12 -2.09 8.09
N ARG A 222 -8.06 -1.14 8.12
CA ARG A 222 -9.42 -1.38 8.58
C ARG A 222 -10.27 -1.85 7.40
N LEU A 223 -10.68 -3.10 7.46
CA LEU A 223 -11.63 -3.71 6.55
C LEU A 223 -13.05 -3.45 7.08
N GLN A 224 -13.80 -2.62 6.37
CA GLN A 224 -15.21 -2.37 6.66
C GLN A 224 -16.08 -3.31 5.83
N LEU A 225 -16.98 -4.01 6.50
CA LEU A 225 -17.96 -4.90 5.86
C LEU A 225 -19.24 -4.12 5.54
N THR A 226 -19.92 -4.50 4.46
CA THR A 226 -21.27 -4.03 4.17
C THR A 226 -22.27 -4.53 5.22
N GLU A 227 -23.44 -3.90 5.32
CA GLU A 227 -24.50 -4.33 6.23
C GLU A 227 -24.89 -5.79 5.98
N VAL A 228 -25.06 -6.17 4.71
CA VAL A 228 -25.35 -7.55 4.28
C VAL A 228 -24.28 -8.53 4.79
N ALA A 229 -23.00 -8.17 4.70
CA ALA A 229 -21.92 -9.02 5.19
C ALA A 229 -21.84 -9.10 6.72
N ARG A 230 -22.18 -8.03 7.44
CA ARG A 230 -22.21 -8.06 8.92
C ARG A 230 -23.32 -8.96 9.44
N GLU A 231 -24.48 -8.95 8.79
CA GLU A 231 -25.63 -9.79 9.16
C GLU A 231 -25.44 -11.26 8.75
N GLY A 232 -24.77 -11.51 7.62
CA GLY A 232 -24.64 -12.83 6.99
C GLY A 232 -23.68 -13.83 7.66
N GLU A 233 -23.19 -13.57 8.88
CA GLU A 233 -22.17 -14.36 9.57
C GLU A 233 -20.97 -14.76 8.67
N MET A 234 -20.07 -13.81 8.42
CA MET A 234 -18.86 -14.07 7.63
C MET A 234 -17.73 -14.73 8.44
N GLU A 235 -16.99 -15.61 7.78
CA GLU A 235 -15.73 -16.19 8.23
C GLU A 235 -14.57 -15.56 7.45
N LEU A 236 -13.45 -15.28 8.15
CA LEU A 236 -12.19 -14.93 7.52
C LEU A 236 -11.26 -16.12 7.45
N ARG A 237 -10.64 -16.32 6.29
CA ARG A 237 -9.56 -17.29 6.11
C ARG A 237 -8.31 -16.56 5.66
N GLN A 238 -7.20 -16.91 6.28
CA GLN A 238 -5.92 -16.24 6.07
C GLN A 238 -4.99 -17.20 5.34
N ARG A 239 -4.20 -16.65 4.42
CA ARG A 239 -3.22 -17.42 3.67
C ARG A 239 -1.98 -16.59 3.41
N GLN A 240 -0.81 -17.22 3.50
CA GLN A 240 0.45 -16.63 3.08
C GLN A 240 1.02 -17.46 1.94
N SER A 241 1.65 -16.78 0.98
CA SER A 241 2.26 -17.38 -0.20
C SER A 241 3.35 -16.45 -0.74
N TYR A 242 4.13 -16.94 -1.70
CA TYR A 242 5.16 -16.15 -2.37
C TYR A 242 4.88 -16.07 -3.86
N ASP A 243 4.82 -14.85 -4.39
CA ASP A 243 4.69 -14.59 -5.83
C ASP A 243 6.09 -14.61 -6.46
N ALA A 244 6.49 -15.78 -6.95
CA ALA A 244 7.83 -15.98 -7.51
C ALA A 244 8.12 -15.12 -8.74
N VAL A 245 7.09 -14.70 -9.49
CA VAL A 245 7.25 -13.87 -10.69
C VAL A 245 7.63 -12.45 -10.29
N ARG A 246 6.95 -11.90 -9.27
CA ARG A 246 7.22 -10.54 -8.78
C ARG A 246 8.31 -10.47 -7.73
N ARG A 247 8.68 -11.62 -7.16
CA ARG A 247 9.52 -11.74 -5.97
C ARG A 247 8.94 -10.97 -4.78
N LEU A 248 7.62 -11.07 -4.61
CA LEU A 248 6.89 -10.43 -3.52
C LEU A 248 6.24 -11.49 -2.63
N ASN A 249 6.12 -11.18 -1.36
CA ASN A 249 5.34 -11.94 -0.41
C ASN A 249 3.88 -11.56 -0.54
N ARG A 250 2.99 -12.53 -0.42
CA ARG A 250 1.54 -12.33 -0.53
C ARG A 250 0.85 -12.84 0.72
N PHE A 251 0.12 -11.95 1.38
CA PHE A 251 -0.81 -12.27 2.44
C PHE A 251 -2.23 -12.03 1.94
N SER A 252 -3.09 -13.04 1.98
CA SER A 252 -4.48 -12.95 1.51
C SER A 252 -5.45 -13.18 2.66
N ILE A 253 -6.51 -12.37 2.70
CA ILE A 253 -7.70 -12.60 3.51
C ILE A 253 -8.86 -12.91 2.58
N ASP A 254 -9.41 -14.12 2.72
CA ASP A 254 -10.65 -14.52 2.07
C ASP A 254 -11.82 -14.31 3.03
N ILE A 255 -12.85 -13.60 2.56
CA ILE A 255 -14.12 -13.38 3.25
C ILE A 255 -15.13 -14.30 2.60
N ALA A 256 -15.71 -15.20 3.40
CA ALA A 256 -16.71 -16.15 2.92
C ALA A 256 -17.82 -16.32 3.94
N PRO A 257 -19.06 -16.64 3.51
CA PRO A 257 -20.12 -17.03 4.43
C PRO A 257 -19.68 -18.24 5.26
N LYS A 258 -19.90 -18.21 6.58
CA LYS A 258 -19.55 -19.30 7.49
C LYS A 258 -20.25 -20.61 7.12
N ASN A 259 -21.49 -20.50 6.66
CA ASN A 259 -22.25 -21.61 6.07
C ASN A 259 -22.39 -21.34 4.57
N PRO A 260 -21.43 -21.76 3.73
CA PRO A 260 -21.55 -21.58 2.29
C PRO A 260 -22.78 -22.33 1.84
N SER A 261 -23.80 -21.60 1.39
CA SER A 261 -24.99 -22.23 0.86
C SER A 261 -24.61 -22.97 -0.42
N ALA A 262 -25.07 -24.21 -0.55
CA ALA A 262 -24.93 -24.99 -1.80
C ALA A 262 -25.41 -24.18 -3.03
N SER A 263 -26.25 -23.17 -2.81
CA SER A 263 -26.73 -22.23 -3.82
C SER A 263 -25.63 -21.43 -4.52
N SER A 264 -24.53 -20.99 -3.89
CA SER A 264 -23.54 -20.13 -4.59
C SER A 264 -22.79 -20.90 -5.68
N VAL A 265 -22.36 -22.13 -5.36
CA VAL A 265 -21.74 -23.05 -6.34
C VAL A 265 -22.75 -23.45 -7.43
N GLN A 266 -23.99 -23.74 -7.06
CA GLN A 266 -25.05 -24.05 -8.03
C GLN A 266 -25.37 -22.86 -8.95
N ARG A 267 -25.41 -21.63 -8.43
CA ARG A 267 -25.60 -20.40 -9.22
C ARG A 267 -24.45 -20.21 -10.20
N ALA A 268 -23.21 -20.39 -9.77
CA ALA A 268 -22.04 -20.31 -10.64
C ALA A 268 -22.09 -21.34 -11.78
N HIS A 269 -22.42 -22.61 -11.47
CA HIS A 269 -22.60 -23.63 -12.50
C HIS A 269 -23.76 -23.32 -13.46
N ALA A 270 -24.89 -22.82 -12.94
CA ALA A 270 -26.03 -22.43 -13.75
C ALA A 270 -25.70 -21.24 -14.67
N ALA A 271 -24.93 -20.26 -14.18
CA ALA A 271 -24.44 -19.13 -14.98
C ALA A 271 -23.52 -19.61 -16.11
N LEU A 272 -22.55 -20.49 -15.83
CA LEU A 272 -21.70 -21.09 -16.87
C LEU A 272 -22.50 -21.87 -17.91
N ALA A 273 -23.52 -22.61 -17.49
CA ALA A 273 -24.37 -23.38 -18.41
C ALA A 273 -25.14 -22.48 -19.39
N ARG A 274 -25.40 -21.21 -19.04
CA ARG A 274 -26.06 -20.24 -19.92
C ARG A 274 -25.15 -19.61 -20.97
N VAL A 275 -23.82 -19.74 -20.84
CA VAL A 275 -22.85 -19.29 -21.86
C VAL A 275 -23.03 -20.11 -23.13
N ARG A 276 -23.14 -19.45 -24.29
CA ARG A 276 -23.37 -20.06 -25.61
C ARG A 276 -22.17 -19.85 -26.54
N VAL A 277 -22.17 -20.55 -27.67
CA VAL A 277 -21.14 -20.42 -28.72
C VAL A 277 -20.98 -18.96 -29.18
N ALA A 278 -22.08 -18.23 -29.34
CA ALA A 278 -22.07 -16.83 -29.76
C ALA A 278 -21.37 -15.90 -28.75
N ASP A 279 -21.28 -16.29 -27.47
CA ASP A 279 -20.66 -15.48 -26.42
C ASP A 279 -19.12 -15.56 -26.44
N VAL A 280 -18.54 -16.50 -27.20
CA VAL A 280 -17.08 -16.77 -27.24
C VAL A 280 -16.53 -16.85 -28.67
N SER A 281 -17.35 -16.57 -29.67
CA SER A 281 -17.00 -16.63 -31.09
C SER A 281 -17.51 -15.39 -31.83
N GLY A 282 -17.13 -15.23 -33.10
CA GLY A 282 -17.56 -14.10 -33.92
C GLY A 282 -17.15 -12.75 -33.32
N CYS A 283 -18.11 -11.86 -33.10
CA CYS A 283 -17.84 -10.52 -32.58
C CYS A 283 -17.38 -10.49 -31.12
N ALA A 284 -17.70 -11.51 -30.31
CA ALA A 284 -17.17 -11.62 -28.95
C ALA A 284 -15.62 -11.78 -28.95
N LEU A 285 -15.05 -12.34 -30.02
CA LEU A 285 -13.60 -12.39 -30.17
C LEU A 285 -12.99 -11.02 -30.52
N ARG A 286 -13.75 -10.10 -31.12
CA ARG A 286 -13.27 -8.72 -31.35
C ARG A 286 -13.16 -7.94 -30.04
N TYR A 287 -14.10 -8.16 -29.12
CA TYR A 287 -13.98 -7.68 -27.74
C TYR A 287 -12.68 -8.21 -27.12
N GLU A 288 -12.46 -9.53 -27.14
CA GLU A 288 -11.28 -10.14 -26.53
C GLU A 288 -9.97 -9.67 -27.18
N GLU A 289 -9.88 -9.61 -28.52
CA GLU A 289 -8.70 -9.13 -29.22
C GLU A 289 -8.34 -7.70 -28.83
N THR A 290 -9.35 -6.83 -28.65
CA THR A 290 -9.15 -5.44 -28.23
C THR A 290 -8.67 -5.38 -26.77
N LEU A 291 -9.31 -6.15 -25.90
CA LEU A 291 -8.95 -6.24 -24.49
C LEU A 291 -7.50 -6.73 -24.31
N ARG A 292 -7.10 -7.79 -25.03
CA ARG A 292 -5.74 -8.34 -24.99
C ARG A 292 -4.67 -7.37 -25.47
N LYS A 293 -4.99 -6.49 -26.42
CA LYS A 293 -4.05 -5.47 -26.93
C LYS A 293 -3.81 -4.35 -25.92
N LYS A 294 -4.75 -4.13 -25.02
CA LYS A 294 -4.74 -3.01 -24.05
C LYS A 294 -4.23 -3.44 -22.68
N LEU A 295 -4.43 -4.70 -22.30
CA LEU A 295 -3.89 -5.26 -21.06
C LEU A 295 -2.41 -5.63 -21.22
N ASP A 296 -1.64 -5.46 -20.14
CA ASP A 296 -0.29 -6.02 -20.04
C ASP A 296 -0.36 -7.55 -20.09
N ALA A 297 0.33 -8.17 -21.05
CA ALA A 297 0.30 -9.61 -21.25
C ALA A 297 0.85 -10.36 -20.02
N ALA A 298 1.90 -9.82 -19.38
CA ALA A 298 2.48 -10.43 -18.19
C ALA A 298 1.52 -10.31 -16.99
N GLY A 299 0.86 -9.17 -16.81
CA GLY A 299 -0.20 -8.95 -15.82
C GLY A 299 -1.37 -9.90 -15.99
N LEU A 300 -1.87 -10.06 -17.22
CA LEU A 300 -2.94 -11.00 -17.53
C LEU A 300 -2.54 -12.45 -17.24
N ALA A 301 -1.32 -12.86 -17.63
CA ALA A 301 -0.78 -14.18 -17.32
C ALA A 301 -0.72 -14.43 -15.81
N ARG A 302 -0.22 -13.45 -15.04
CA ARG A 302 -0.19 -13.54 -13.57
C ARG A 302 -1.59 -13.64 -12.96
N ALA A 303 -2.55 -12.87 -13.47
CA ALA A 303 -3.93 -12.85 -12.95
C ALA A 303 -4.63 -14.20 -13.14
N LEU A 304 -4.42 -14.84 -14.29
CA LEU A 304 -5.09 -16.11 -14.64
C LEU A 304 -4.31 -17.36 -14.24
N THR A 305 -3.08 -17.22 -13.73
CA THR A 305 -2.28 -18.36 -13.26
C THR A 305 -2.91 -18.94 -11.98
N PRO A 306 -3.17 -20.26 -11.93
CA PRO A 306 -3.67 -20.91 -10.72
C PRO A 306 -2.74 -20.64 -9.54
N SER A 307 -3.31 -20.13 -8.43
CA SER A 307 -2.54 -19.70 -7.27
C SER A 307 -3.01 -20.36 -5.97
N GLY A 308 -3.90 -21.35 -6.05
CA GLY A 308 -4.64 -21.89 -4.92
C GLY A 308 -5.71 -20.92 -4.40
N SER A 309 -6.13 -19.96 -5.23
CA SER A 309 -7.15 -18.98 -4.86
C SER A 309 -8.53 -19.64 -4.79
N PHE A 310 -9.47 -18.99 -4.10
CA PHE A 310 -10.84 -19.48 -4.09
C PHE A 310 -11.52 -19.45 -5.47
N THR A 311 -11.00 -18.66 -6.40
CA THR A 311 -11.52 -18.56 -7.78
C THR A 311 -11.03 -19.65 -8.72
N ASP A 312 -9.92 -20.34 -8.39
CA ASP A 312 -9.32 -21.36 -9.27
C ASP A 312 -10.32 -22.46 -9.70
N PRO A 313 -11.20 -22.99 -8.82
CA PRO A 313 -12.22 -23.96 -9.24
C PRO A 313 -13.21 -23.40 -10.27
N TYR A 314 -13.58 -22.13 -10.13
CA TYR A 314 -14.51 -21.46 -11.07
C TYR A 314 -13.84 -21.17 -12.41
N LEU A 315 -12.59 -20.71 -12.39
CA LEU A 315 -11.79 -20.50 -13.61
C LEU A 315 -11.56 -21.82 -14.36
N ARG A 316 -11.26 -22.90 -13.64
CA ARG A 316 -11.15 -24.24 -14.23
C ARG A 316 -12.47 -24.71 -14.84
N ALA A 317 -13.61 -24.47 -14.18
CA ALA A 317 -14.93 -24.78 -14.71
C ALA A 317 -15.28 -23.92 -15.94
N ALA A 318 -14.89 -22.65 -15.94
CA ALA A 318 -15.03 -21.73 -17.05
C ALA A 318 -14.22 -22.18 -18.27
N MET A 319 -12.96 -22.62 -18.07
CA MET A 319 -12.12 -23.19 -19.14
C MET A 319 -12.75 -24.47 -19.72
N ARG A 320 -13.28 -25.35 -18.87
CA ARG A 320 -14.02 -26.54 -19.32
C ARG A 320 -15.28 -26.17 -20.13
N ARG A 321 -16.00 -25.13 -19.70
CA ARG A 321 -17.15 -24.62 -20.45
C ARG A 321 -16.72 -24.07 -21.81
N LEU A 322 -15.61 -23.35 -21.88
CA LEU A 322 -15.07 -22.82 -23.13
C LEU A 322 -14.85 -23.94 -24.15
N GLY A 323 -14.17 -25.02 -23.76
CA GLY A 323 -13.97 -26.14 -24.66
C GLY A 323 -15.28 -26.78 -25.09
N ALA A 324 -16.25 -26.96 -24.19
CA ALA A 324 -17.55 -27.52 -24.51
C ALA A 324 -18.39 -26.69 -25.51
N VAL A 325 -18.19 -25.37 -25.57
CA VAL A 325 -18.86 -24.49 -26.56
C VAL A 325 -17.97 -24.14 -27.76
N SER A 326 -16.72 -24.60 -27.77
CA SER A 326 -15.78 -24.39 -28.87
C SER A 326 -15.86 -25.54 -29.88
N PRO A 327 -15.51 -25.28 -31.16
CA PRO A 327 -15.44 -26.33 -32.17
C PRO A 327 -14.52 -27.48 -31.73
N GLY A 328 -14.98 -28.73 -31.92
CA GLY A 328 -14.19 -29.92 -31.60
C GLY A 328 -14.02 -30.20 -30.10
N ALA A 329 -14.81 -29.56 -29.23
CA ALA A 329 -14.72 -29.71 -27.77
C ALA A 329 -13.34 -29.32 -27.17
N ALA A 330 -12.59 -28.48 -27.88
CA ALA A 330 -11.23 -28.12 -27.56
C ALA A 330 -11.04 -26.59 -27.55
N VAL A 331 -10.05 -26.12 -26.80
CA VAL A 331 -9.64 -24.72 -26.77
C VAL A 331 -8.35 -24.55 -27.56
N VAL A 332 -8.17 -23.38 -28.15
CA VAL A 332 -7.03 -23.06 -29.02
C VAL A 332 -6.27 -21.87 -28.42
N LEU A 333 -4.95 -22.00 -28.28
CA LEU A 333 -4.06 -20.94 -27.84
C LEU A 333 -3.76 -19.97 -28.99
N ALA A 334 -3.14 -18.84 -28.67
CA ALA A 334 -2.74 -17.83 -29.65
C ALA A 334 -1.74 -18.37 -30.69
N ASP A 335 -0.92 -19.36 -30.33
CA ASP A 335 0.05 -20.03 -31.20
C ASP A 335 -0.55 -21.16 -32.06
N GLY A 336 -1.85 -21.46 -31.87
CA GLY A 336 -2.57 -22.53 -32.56
C GLY A 336 -2.55 -23.89 -31.84
N THR A 337 -1.84 -24.02 -30.71
CA THR A 337 -1.90 -25.24 -29.90
C THR A 337 -3.32 -25.51 -29.41
N THR A 338 -3.75 -26.75 -29.49
CA THR A 338 -5.13 -27.17 -29.18
C THR A 338 -5.15 -28.11 -27.98
N TYR A 339 -6.03 -27.85 -27.02
CA TYR A 339 -6.22 -28.67 -25.83
C TYR A 339 -7.67 -29.09 -25.65
N ARG A 340 -7.88 -30.38 -25.38
CA ARG A 340 -9.16 -30.99 -25.03
C ARG A 340 -9.46 -30.78 -23.55
N THR A 341 -10.47 -29.97 -23.26
CA THR A 341 -10.80 -29.58 -21.88
C THR A 341 -11.57 -30.64 -21.08
N ASP A 342 -12.03 -31.72 -21.72
CA ASP A 342 -12.60 -32.90 -21.06
C ASP A 342 -11.52 -33.80 -20.44
N LEU A 343 -10.27 -33.71 -20.92
CA LEU A 343 -9.13 -34.45 -20.40
C LEU A 343 -8.44 -33.65 -19.27
N PRO A 344 -8.32 -34.20 -18.05
CA PRO A 344 -7.80 -33.45 -16.90
C PRO A 344 -6.39 -32.87 -17.07
N ILE A 345 -5.51 -33.58 -17.78
CA ILE A 345 -4.12 -33.14 -18.01
C ILE A 345 -4.06 -31.97 -18.99
N GLU A 346 -4.81 -32.03 -20.09
CA GLU A 346 -4.90 -30.97 -21.09
C GLU A 346 -5.65 -29.75 -20.57
N LEU A 347 -6.71 -29.93 -19.77
CA LEU A 347 -7.37 -28.84 -19.05
C LEU A 347 -6.40 -28.10 -18.13
N SER A 348 -5.51 -28.83 -17.45
CA SER A 348 -4.52 -28.22 -16.56
C SER A 348 -3.46 -27.44 -17.36
N ALA A 349 -3.00 -27.98 -18.49
CA ALA A 349 -2.08 -27.31 -19.42
C ALA A 349 -2.69 -26.05 -20.07
N ALA A 350 -3.98 -26.09 -20.44
CA ALA A 350 -4.73 -24.93 -20.90
C ALA A 350 -4.90 -23.89 -19.78
N SER A 351 -5.13 -24.32 -18.55
CA SER A 351 -5.28 -23.42 -17.39
C SER A 351 -3.98 -22.72 -17.02
N SER A 352 -2.82 -23.37 -17.15
CA SER A 352 -1.52 -22.71 -16.92
C SER A 352 -1.17 -21.66 -17.99
N GLN A 353 -1.81 -21.74 -19.16
CA GLN A 353 -1.65 -20.80 -20.28
C GLN A 353 -2.97 -20.07 -20.58
N ALA A 354 -3.82 -19.89 -19.55
CA ALA A 354 -5.16 -19.35 -19.72
C ALA A 354 -5.18 -17.95 -20.36
N ALA A 355 -4.12 -17.17 -20.12
CA ALA A 355 -3.90 -15.87 -20.74
C ALA A 355 -3.60 -15.93 -22.24
N GLU A 356 -3.50 -17.09 -22.88
CA GLU A 356 -3.33 -17.22 -24.33
C GLU A 356 -4.52 -17.91 -25.00
N VAL A 357 -5.44 -18.46 -24.21
CA VAL A 357 -6.58 -19.22 -24.72
C VAL A 357 -7.60 -18.29 -25.39
N ARG A 358 -7.85 -18.51 -26.67
CA ARG A 358 -8.79 -17.73 -27.48
C ARG A 358 -10.23 -17.95 -27.02
N GLY A 359 -10.97 -16.85 -26.82
CA GLY A 359 -12.36 -16.85 -26.37
C GLY A 359 -12.53 -16.90 -24.85
N TYR A 360 -11.44 -17.06 -24.09
CA TYR A 360 -11.51 -17.20 -22.64
C TYR A 360 -11.87 -15.89 -21.94
N LEU A 361 -11.36 -14.73 -22.37
CA LEU A 361 -11.72 -13.46 -21.74
C LEU A 361 -13.17 -13.06 -22.08
N ALA A 362 -13.61 -13.37 -23.30
CA ALA A 362 -15.01 -13.21 -23.69
C ALA A 362 -15.93 -14.09 -22.83
N LEU A 363 -15.53 -15.35 -22.58
CA LEU A 363 -16.26 -16.26 -21.68
C LEU A 363 -16.31 -15.72 -20.25
N LEU A 364 -15.18 -15.26 -19.70
CA LEU A 364 -15.14 -14.73 -18.33
C LEU A 364 -16.04 -13.51 -18.18
N ARG A 365 -16.04 -12.57 -19.14
CA ARG A 365 -16.99 -11.46 -19.16
C ARG A 365 -18.44 -11.96 -19.12
N ARG A 366 -18.78 -12.92 -19.97
CA ARG A 366 -20.15 -13.47 -20.04
C ARG A 366 -20.52 -14.16 -18.73
N PHE A 367 -19.60 -14.92 -18.15
CA PHE A 367 -19.79 -15.62 -16.89
C PHE A 367 -20.07 -14.63 -15.75
N VAL A 368 -19.25 -13.59 -15.61
CA VAL A 368 -19.46 -12.52 -14.63
C VAL A 368 -20.80 -11.83 -14.85
N THR A 369 -21.18 -11.57 -16.10
CA THR A 369 -22.47 -10.94 -16.44
C THR A 369 -23.67 -11.80 -16.01
N GLU A 370 -23.55 -13.12 -16.09
CA GLU A 370 -24.61 -14.07 -15.75
C GLU A 370 -24.69 -14.41 -14.26
N LEU A 371 -23.60 -14.16 -13.51
CA LEU A 371 -23.48 -14.50 -12.10
C LEU A 371 -23.69 -13.29 -11.18
N GLU A 372 -23.05 -12.16 -11.52
CA GLU A 372 -22.93 -11.01 -10.64
C GLU A 372 -23.95 -9.90 -10.96
N ASP A 373 -24.32 -9.16 -9.92
CA ASP A 373 -25.16 -7.97 -10.04
C ASP A 373 -24.47 -6.89 -10.88
N LYS A 374 -25.28 -6.11 -11.61
CA LYS A 374 -24.79 -5.13 -12.59
C LYS A 374 -23.77 -4.14 -12.00
N SER A 375 -23.95 -3.76 -10.74
CA SER A 375 -23.05 -2.85 -10.01
C SER A 375 -21.64 -3.40 -9.81
N TYR A 376 -21.46 -4.72 -9.74
CA TYR A 376 -20.18 -5.34 -9.40
C TYR A 376 -19.47 -5.99 -10.60
N ARG A 377 -20.14 -6.15 -11.75
CA ARG A 377 -19.59 -6.88 -12.91
C ARG A 377 -18.23 -6.39 -13.38
N ARG A 378 -18.04 -5.07 -13.51
CA ARG A 378 -16.78 -4.50 -14.04
C ARG A 378 -15.64 -4.72 -13.05
N GLU A 379 -15.88 -4.44 -11.78
CA GLU A 379 -14.92 -4.64 -10.70
C GLU A 379 -14.57 -6.12 -10.48
N THR A 380 -15.57 -7.02 -10.52
CA THR A 380 -15.34 -8.47 -10.50
C THR A 380 -14.48 -8.91 -11.68
N LEU A 381 -14.81 -8.47 -12.90
CA LEU A 381 -14.04 -8.84 -14.08
C LEU A 381 -12.60 -8.32 -13.98
N ARG A 382 -12.42 -7.09 -13.49
CA ARG A 382 -11.12 -6.49 -13.20
C ARG A 382 -10.32 -7.35 -12.24
N GLY A 383 -10.89 -7.69 -11.09
CA GLY A 383 -10.25 -8.54 -10.09
C GLY A 383 -9.81 -9.90 -10.66
N LEU A 384 -10.56 -10.46 -11.62
CA LEU A 384 -10.23 -11.75 -12.23
C LEU A 384 -9.10 -11.67 -13.28
N ILE A 385 -9.07 -10.63 -14.12
CA ILE A 385 -8.20 -10.62 -15.30
C ILE A 385 -7.11 -9.54 -15.27
N ALA A 386 -7.30 -8.51 -14.46
CA ALA A 386 -6.42 -7.34 -14.38
C ALA A 386 -6.46 -6.68 -12.98
N PRO A 387 -6.23 -7.44 -11.89
CA PRO A 387 -6.41 -6.92 -10.53
C PRO A 387 -5.48 -5.76 -10.19
N GLU A 388 -4.40 -5.58 -10.95
CA GLU A 388 -3.40 -4.51 -10.80
C GLU A 388 -3.76 -3.21 -11.52
N VAL A 389 -4.69 -3.26 -12.46
CA VAL A 389 -5.10 -2.08 -13.22
C VAL A 389 -6.10 -1.30 -12.37
N GLY A 390 -5.89 0.01 -12.24
CA GLY A 390 -6.81 0.88 -11.53
C GLY A 390 -8.23 0.82 -12.11
N PRO A 391 -9.29 1.02 -11.30
CA PRO A 391 -10.67 0.89 -11.77
C PRO A 391 -10.97 1.76 -13.00
N SER A 392 -10.58 3.03 -12.97
CA SER A 392 -10.83 3.99 -14.06
C SER A 392 -10.14 3.59 -15.38
N ASP A 393 -8.90 3.13 -15.30
CA ASP A 393 -8.14 2.68 -16.47
C ASP A 393 -8.72 1.40 -17.04
N PHE A 394 -9.10 0.45 -16.18
CA PHE A 394 -9.74 -0.77 -16.62
C PHE A 394 -11.11 -0.51 -17.26
N ASP A 395 -11.86 0.45 -16.74
CA ASP A 395 -13.14 0.85 -17.31
C ASP A 395 -12.97 1.45 -18.70
N ALA A 396 -11.97 2.31 -18.92
CA ALA A 396 -11.66 2.83 -20.24
C ALA A 396 -11.31 1.70 -21.24
N ILE A 397 -10.50 0.73 -20.80
CA ILE A 397 -10.13 -0.45 -21.61
C ILE A 397 -11.37 -1.30 -21.97
N LEU A 398 -12.26 -1.52 -21.01
CA LEU A 398 -13.50 -2.25 -21.23
C LEU A 398 -14.41 -1.54 -22.22
N ASP A 399 -14.61 -0.23 -22.08
CA ASP A 399 -15.49 0.55 -22.95
C ASP A 399 -15.02 0.49 -24.41
N GLU A 400 -13.71 0.65 -24.65
CA GLU A 400 -13.13 0.49 -25.98
C GLU A 400 -13.37 -0.92 -26.57
N SER A 401 -13.22 -1.95 -25.72
CA SER A 401 -13.42 -3.34 -26.13
C SER A 401 -14.89 -3.63 -26.47
N GLU A 402 -15.84 -3.08 -25.71
CA GLU A 402 -17.27 -3.17 -25.97
C GLU A 402 -17.70 -2.38 -27.22
N VAL A 403 -17.08 -1.22 -27.48
CA VAL A 403 -17.28 -0.49 -28.74
C VAL A 403 -16.82 -1.33 -29.93
N ALA A 404 -15.67 -2.00 -29.85
CA ALA A 404 -15.15 -2.84 -30.94
C ALA A 404 -16.11 -4.00 -31.28
N GLU A 405 -16.69 -4.64 -30.27
CA GLU A 405 -17.72 -5.67 -30.48
C GLU A 405 -19.01 -5.11 -31.08
N ARG A 406 -19.51 -3.97 -30.57
CA ARG A 406 -20.72 -3.33 -31.14
C ARG A 406 -20.54 -2.96 -32.61
N LEU A 407 -19.37 -2.45 -32.99
CA LEU A 407 -19.05 -2.14 -34.38
C LEU A 407 -18.97 -3.40 -35.25
N CYS A 408 -18.46 -4.51 -34.71
CA CYS A 408 -18.48 -5.80 -35.41
C CYS A 408 -19.92 -6.28 -35.63
N LEU A 409 -20.77 -6.22 -34.60
CA LEU A 409 -22.17 -6.64 -34.69
C LEU A 409 -22.94 -5.82 -35.71
N ALA A 410 -22.76 -4.49 -35.73
CA ALA A 410 -23.40 -3.60 -36.70
C ALA A 410 -22.97 -3.82 -38.16
N ARG A 411 -21.80 -4.45 -38.39
CA ARG A 411 -21.33 -4.83 -39.74
C ARG A 411 -21.79 -6.23 -40.16
N ALA A 412 -22.21 -7.05 -39.18
CA ALA A 412 -22.67 -8.42 -39.40
C ALA A 412 -24.20 -8.50 -39.58
N SER A 413 -24.94 -7.48 -39.11
CA SER A 413 -26.35 -7.22 -39.41
C SER A 413 -26.53 -6.58 -40.77
#